data_AF-D5L2W1-F1
#
_entry.id   AF-D5L2W1-F1
#
_cell.length_a   1.000
_cell.length_b   1.000
_cell.length_c   1.000
_cell.angle_alpha   90.00
_cell.angle_beta   90.00
_cell.angle_gamma   90.00
#
_symmetry.space_group_name_H-M   'P 1'
#
loop_
_entity.id
_entity.type
_entity.pdbx_description
1 polymer ?
#
loop_
_entity_poly.entity_id
_entity_poly.type
_entity_poly.pdbx_seq_one_letter_code
_entity_poly.pdbx_strand_id
1 'polypeptide(L)'
;TVMRARDHGVGRGAAAGVAAPPSGAPEVVIKVIRANETMYKAAQTEQAILRKLCSSDPDNRKHCIRLLRAFEFRKHMCLVFEPMDMNLRDLTKKYGRNKGLNVTAVGMYTAQLLVALRHLRKNGVLHA
;
A
#
# COMPACT_ATOMS: atom_id res chain seq x y z
N THR A 1 10.37 -3.41 7.23
CA THR A 1 9.26 -3.92 8.05
C THR A 1 7.95 -3.34 7.58
N VAL A 2 6.87 -4.11 7.58
CA VAL A 2 5.51 -3.62 7.27
C VAL A 2 4.67 -3.81 8.53
N MET A 3 3.98 -2.77 8.97
CA MET A 3 3.16 -2.79 10.19
C MET A 3 1.84 -2.06 10.00
N ARG A 4 0.81 -2.50 10.72
CA ARG A 4 -0.49 -1.81 10.81
C ARG A 4 -0.39 -0.73 11.88
N ALA A 5 -0.98 0.44 11.62
CA ALA A 5 -1.01 1.57 12.54
C ALA A 5 -2.34 2.31 12.43
N ARG A 6 -2.64 3.18 13.39
CA ARG A 6 -3.76 4.12 13.31
C ARG A 6 -3.25 5.51 13.00
N ASP A 7 -3.90 6.18 12.05
CA ASP A 7 -3.55 7.54 11.68
C ASP A 7 -4.25 8.55 12.59
N HIS A 8 -3.51 9.12 13.52
CA HIS A 8 -4.04 10.13 14.45
C HIS A 8 -4.03 11.55 13.87
N GLY A 9 -3.61 11.71 12.60
CA GLY A 9 -3.47 13.01 11.96
C GLY A 9 -2.22 13.75 12.43
N VAL A 10 -1.55 14.44 11.51
CA VAL A 10 -0.54 15.44 11.87
C VAL A 10 -1.30 16.72 12.17
N GLY A 11 -1.63 16.94 13.45
CA GLY A 11 -2.05 18.25 13.91
C GLY A 11 -0.95 19.27 13.57
N ARG A 12 -1.26 20.22 12.70
CA ARG A 12 -0.48 21.48 12.63
C ARG A 12 -0.53 22.07 14.05
N GLY A 13 0.62 22.06 14.72
CA GLY A 13 0.92 22.73 15.99
C GLY A 13 -0.26 22.99 16.94
N ALA A 14 -0.43 22.14 17.95
CA ALA A 14 -1.06 22.54 19.19
C ALA A 14 -0.30 21.91 20.35
N ALA A 15 0.19 22.77 21.24
CA ALA A 15 0.83 22.41 22.49
C ALA A 15 -0.15 21.66 23.42
N ALA A 16 0.43 20.83 24.28
CA ALA A 16 -0.13 20.32 25.54
C ALA A 16 -1.41 19.46 25.49
N GLY A 17 -1.29 18.23 25.98
CA GLY A 17 -2.40 17.36 26.35
C GLY A 17 -2.48 16.10 25.49
N VAL A 18 -2.19 14.94 26.10
CA VAL A 18 -2.46 13.63 25.51
C VAL A 18 -3.97 13.44 25.48
N ALA A 19 -4.64 14.05 24.51
CA ALA A 19 -6.03 13.77 24.22
C ALA A 19 -6.11 12.35 23.66
N ALA A 20 -7.01 11.53 24.23
CA ALA A 20 -7.29 10.19 23.73
C ALA A 20 -7.59 10.27 22.23
N PRO A 21 -7.08 9.33 21.42
CA PRO A 21 -7.27 9.37 19.99
C PRO A 21 -8.76 9.39 19.66
N PRO A 22 -9.21 10.19 18.69
CA PRO A 22 -10.60 10.18 18.27
C PRO A 22 -11.00 8.76 17.89
N SER A 23 -12.11 8.28 18.46
CA SER A 23 -12.72 6.99 18.14
C SER A 23 -13.11 7.00 16.67
N GLY A 24 -12.20 6.56 15.79
CA GLY A 24 -12.36 6.68 14.33
C GLY A 24 -11.07 6.96 13.53
N ALA A 25 -9.89 7.04 14.16
CA ALA A 25 -8.61 7.16 13.44
C ALA A 25 -8.47 6.06 12.37
N PRO A 26 -8.35 6.40 11.06
CA PRO A 26 -8.33 5.41 10.00
C PRO A 26 -7.09 4.54 10.10
N GLU A 27 -7.29 3.25 9.82
CA GLU A 27 -6.20 2.28 9.82
C GLU A 27 -5.31 2.50 8.60
N VAL A 28 -4.00 2.34 8.79
CA VAL A 28 -3.00 2.49 7.74
C VAL A 28 -1.93 1.41 7.85
N VAL A 29 -1.20 1.20 6.77
CA VAL A 29 -0.04 0.30 6.73
C VAL A 29 1.24 1.12 6.52
N ILE A 30 2.24 0.93 7.38
CA ILE A 30 3.53 1.62 7.29
C ILE A 30 4.61 0.62 6.90
N LYS A 31 5.23 0.84 5.73
CA LYS A 31 6.45 0.15 5.30
C LYS A 31 7.66 0.98 5.70
N VAL A 32 8.40 0.49 6.70
CA VAL A 32 9.67 1.05 7.15
C VAL A 32 10.80 0.40 6.36
N ILE A 33 11.54 1.23 5.62
CA ILE A 33 12.68 0.83 4.80
C ILE A 33 13.93 0.82 5.66
N ARG A 34 14.82 -0.17 5.47
CA ARG A 34 16.08 -0.24 6.21
C ARG A 34 16.94 1.00 5.91
N ALA A 35 17.57 1.54 6.95
CA ALA A 35 18.43 2.72 6.84
C ALA A 35 19.78 2.36 6.19
N ASN A 36 19.76 2.15 4.88
CA ASN A 36 20.95 2.05 4.05
C ASN A 36 20.70 2.70 2.69
N GLU A 37 21.77 3.11 2.02
CA GLU A 37 21.68 3.94 0.82
C GLU A 37 20.96 3.25 -0.35
N THR A 38 21.28 1.97 -0.60
CA THR A 38 20.67 1.19 -1.70
C THR A 38 19.16 1.06 -1.52
N MET A 39 18.70 0.73 -0.32
CA MET A 39 17.27 0.59 -0.02
C MET A 39 16.56 1.95 -0.04
N TYR A 40 17.24 3.02 0.38
CA TYR A 40 16.70 4.37 0.32
C TYR A 40 16.47 4.82 -1.14
N LYS A 41 17.45 4.64 -2.02
CA LYS A 41 17.29 4.90 -3.47
C LYS A 41 16.16 4.06 -4.08
N ALA A 42 16.09 2.77 -3.74
CA ALA A 42 15.00 1.90 -4.19
C ALA A 42 13.63 2.39 -3.70
N ALA A 43 13.53 2.85 -2.46
CA ALA A 43 12.28 3.38 -1.90
C ALA A 43 11.88 4.74 -2.49
N GLN A 44 12.84 5.57 -2.90
CA GLN A 44 12.56 6.79 -3.67
C GLN A 44 11.97 6.45 -5.04
N THR A 45 12.54 5.47 -5.75
CA THR A 45 11.99 4.96 -7.01
C THR A 45 10.59 4.39 -6.80
N GLU A 46 10.38 3.58 -5.77
CA GLU A 46 9.07 3.03 -5.40
C GLU A 46 8.05 4.14 -5.12
N GLN A 47 8.41 5.15 -4.32
CA GLN A 47 7.58 6.32 -4.06
C GLN A 47 7.20 7.06 -5.35
N ALA A 48 8.17 7.29 -6.24
CA ALA A 48 7.93 8.00 -7.50
C ALA A 48 6.95 7.24 -8.41
N ILE A 49 7.14 5.93 -8.55
CA ILE A 49 6.25 5.05 -9.32
C ILE A 49 4.84 5.08 -8.72
N LEU A 50 4.71 4.89 -7.40
CA LEU A 50 3.40 4.84 -6.74
C LEU A 50 2.67 6.18 -6.85
N ARG A 51 3.36 7.31 -6.71
CA ARG A 51 2.76 8.65 -6.89
C ARG A 51 2.23 8.83 -8.31
N LYS A 52 3.01 8.43 -9.33
CA LYS A 52 2.58 8.46 -10.73
C LYS A 52 1.34 7.59 -10.96
N LEU A 53 1.34 6.37 -10.43
CA LEU A 53 0.20 5.45 -10.59
C LEU A 53 -1.07 5.98 -9.89
N CYS A 54 -0.93 6.58 -8.70
CA CYS A 54 -2.03 7.19 -7.97
C CYS A 54 -2.58 8.44 -8.69
N SER A 55 -1.72 9.32 -9.21
CA SER A 55 -2.17 10.50 -9.96
C SER A 55 -2.91 10.15 -11.25
N SER A 56 -2.56 9.01 -11.86
CA SER A 56 -3.21 8.49 -13.07
C SER A 56 -4.46 7.63 -12.77
N ASP A 57 -4.84 7.46 -11.50
CA ASP A 57 -6.04 6.72 -11.06
C ASP A 57 -6.83 7.49 -9.98
N PRO A 58 -7.42 8.65 -10.32
CA PRO A 58 -8.17 9.47 -9.36
C PRO A 58 -9.41 8.75 -8.79
N ASP A 59 -10.02 7.86 -9.58
CA ASP A 59 -11.23 7.13 -9.20
C ASP A 59 -10.97 5.85 -8.40
N ASN A 60 -9.70 5.48 -8.18
CA ASN A 60 -9.28 4.25 -7.51
C ASN A 60 -9.85 2.96 -8.15
N ARG A 61 -9.75 2.84 -9.47
CA ARG A 61 -10.32 1.71 -10.24
C ARG A 61 -9.27 0.88 -10.98
N LYS A 62 -7.98 1.07 -10.70
CA LYS A 62 -6.89 0.36 -11.39
C LYS A 62 -6.27 -0.77 -10.58
N HIS A 63 -6.77 -1.03 -9.37
CA HIS A 63 -6.31 -2.15 -8.52
C HIS A 63 -4.81 -2.13 -8.22
N CYS A 64 -4.20 -0.95 -8.15
CA CYS A 64 -2.85 -0.76 -7.63
C CYS A 64 -2.93 -0.17 -6.23
N ILE A 65 -2.06 -0.62 -5.33
CA ILE A 65 -2.03 -0.14 -3.95
C ILE A 65 -1.76 1.36 -3.88
N ARG A 66 -2.52 2.07 -3.04
CA ARG A 66 -2.39 3.52 -2.89
C ARG A 66 -1.33 3.90 -1.87
N LEU A 67 -0.40 4.74 -2.29
CA LEU A 67 0.49 5.46 -1.38
C LEU A 67 -0.25 6.70 -0.87
N LEU A 68 -0.52 6.73 0.44
CA LEU A 68 -1.19 7.84 1.11
C LEU A 68 -0.21 8.98 1.40
N ARG A 69 0.97 8.64 1.93
CA ARG A 69 2.05 9.60 2.24
C ARG A 69 3.39 8.89 2.36
N ALA A 70 4.46 9.68 2.38
CA ALA A 70 5.80 9.21 2.67
C ALA A 70 6.52 10.22 3.58
N PHE A 71 7.31 9.75 4.52
CA PHE A 71 8.10 10.57 5.44
C PHE A 71 9.39 9.86 5.83
N GLU A 72 10.34 10.60 6.42
CA GLU A 72 11.55 10.03 7.00
C GLU A 72 11.47 10.08 8.53
N PHE A 73 11.89 9.00 9.19
CA PHE A 73 12.00 8.94 10.64
C PHE A 73 13.28 8.20 11.04
N ARG A 74 14.16 8.87 11.81
CA ARG A 74 15.45 8.30 12.26
C ARG A 74 16.26 7.64 11.13
N LYS A 75 16.40 8.32 9.98
CA LYS A 75 17.08 7.83 8.76
C LYS A 75 16.39 6.66 8.05
N HIS A 76 15.17 6.30 8.45
CA HIS A 76 14.34 5.32 7.76
C HIS A 76 13.29 6.02 6.91
N MET A 77 13.28 5.71 5.61
CA MET A 77 12.17 6.08 4.74
C MET A 77 10.94 5.25 5.11
N CYS A 78 9.81 5.92 5.29
CA CYS A 78 8.56 5.32 5.72
C CYS A 78 7.48 5.63 4.68
N LEU A 79 6.92 4.59 4.07
CA LEU A 79 5.83 4.68 3.10
C LEU A 79 4.52 4.26 3.77
N VAL A 80 3.49 5.10 3.68
CA VAL A 80 2.18 4.85 4.28
C VAL A 80 1.17 4.51 3.20
N PHE A 81 0.53 3.37 3.35
CA PHE A 81 -0.41 2.79 2.39
C PHE A 81 -1.81 2.66 2.98
N GLU A 82 -2.79 2.52 2.10
CA GLU A 82 -4.11 2.04 2.48
C GLU A 82 -4.02 0.64 3.14
N PRO A 83 -4.90 0.35 4.11
CA PRO A 83 -4.92 -0.97 4.73
C PRO A 83 -5.45 -1.99 3.74
N MET A 84 -4.71 -3.09 3.58
CA MET A 84 -5.14 -4.27 2.86
C MET A 84 -5.35 -5.42 3.85
N ASP A 85 -6.14 -6.40 3.47
CA ASP A 85 -6.34 -7.64 4.24
C ASP A 85 -5.19 -8.62 3.96
N MET A 86 -5.51 -9.83 3.50
CA MET A 86 -4.55 -10.89 3.24
C MET A 86 -4.14 -10.94 1.76
N ASN A 87 -2.90 -11.36 1.51
CA ASN A 87 -2.44 -11.63 0.14
C ASN A 87 -3.03 -12.97 -0.38
N LEU A 88 -2.93 -13.18 -1.70
CA LEU A 88 -3.47 -14.38 -2.35
C LEU A 88 -2.82 -15.71 -1.87
N ARG A 89 -1.57 -15.69 -1.38
CA ARG A 89 -0.93 -16.87 -0.81
C ARG A 89 -1.60 -17.29 0.50
N ASP A 90 -1.95 -16.34 1.34
CA ASP A 90 -2.65 -16.63 2.60
C ASP A 90 -4.11 -17.00 2.34
N LEU A 91 -4.76 -16.36 1.36
CA LEU A 91 -6.11 -16.71 0.91
C LEU A 91 -6.18 -18.17 0.42
N THR A 92 -5.24 -18.57 -0.44
CA THR A 92 -5.19 -19.95 -0.99
C THR A 92 -4.91 -20.98 0.09
N LYS A 93 -4.04 -20.67 1.07
CA LYS A 93 -3.84 -21.54 2.24
C LYS A 93 -5.11 -21.68 3.08
N LYS A 94 -5.85 -20.60 3.28
CA LYS A 94 -7.04 -20.56 4.15
C LYS A 94 -8.26 -21.25 3.51
N TYR A 95 -8.51 -21.01 2.22
CA TYR A 95 -9.74 -21.46 1.55
C TYR A 95 -9.53 -22.49 0.44
N GLY A 96 -8.31 -22.63 -0.07
CA GLY A 96 -8.00 -23.47 -1.24
C GLY A 96 -7.07 -24.64 -0.94
N ARG A 97 -6.90 -25.05 0.33
CA ARG A 97 -5.96 -26.10 0.73
C ARG A 97 -6.24 -27.39 -0.06
N ASN A 98 -5.29 -27.76 -0.92
CA ASN A 98 -5.32 -28.92 -1.82
C ASN A 98 -6.42 -28.93 -2.89
N LYS A 99 -7.21 -27.85 -3.05
CA LYS A 99 -8.31 -27.77 -4.03
C LYS A 99 -8.25 -26.54 -4.94
N GLY A 100 -7.47 -25.52 -4.58
CA GLY A 100 -7.47 -24.24 -5.27
C GLY A 100 -8.69 -23.38 -4.94
N LEU A 101 -8.81 -22.23 -5.60
CA LEU A 101 -9.95 -21.31 -5.45
C LEU A 101 -11.03 -21.65 -6.47
N ASN A 102 -12.28 -21.27 -6.19
CA ASN A 102 -13.38 -21.39 -7.15
C ASN A 102 -13.04 -20.62 -8.44
N VAL A 103 -13.30 -21.24 -9.60
CA VAL A 103 -13.05 -20.66 -10.94
C VAL A 103 -13.66 -19.27 -11.12
N THR A 104 -14.82 -19.02 -10.50
CA THR A 104 -15.48 -17.71 -10.52
C THR A 104 -14.61 -16.65 -9.84
N ALA A 105 -14.04 -16.97 -8.67
CA ALA A 105 -13.13 -16.09 -7.95
C ALA A 105 -11.83 -15.88 -8.73
N VAL A 106 -11.29 -16.94 -9.35
CA VAL A 106 -10.12 -16.85 -10.23
C VAL A 106 -10.38 -15.90 -11.39
N GLY A 107 -11.55 -15.99 -12.03
CA GLY A 107 -11.98 -15.07 -13.10
C GLY A 107 -12.03 -13.61 -12.63
N MET A 108 -12.61 -13.35 -11.45
CA MET A 108 -12.65 -12.02 -10.86
C MET A 108 -11.25 -11.45 -10.58
N TYR A 109 -10.37 -12.21 -9.93
CA TYR A 109 -9.00 -11.77 -9.66
C TYR A 109 -8.21 -11.55 -10.96
N THR A 110 -8.40 -12.41 -11.96
CA THR A 110 -7.76 -12.24 -13.27
C THR A 110 -8.18 -10.93 -13.92
N ALA A 111 -9.47 -10.61 -13.92
CA ALA A 111 -9.97 -9.35 -14.47
C ALA A 111 -9.35 -8.13 -13.75
N GLN A 112 -9.28 -8.16 -12.41
CA GLN A 112 -8.66 -7.08 -11.62
C GLN A 112 -7.17 -6.95 -11.92
N LEU A 113 -6.43 -8.06 -11.99
CA LEU A 113 -5.00 -8.08 -12.34
C LEU A 113 -4.75 -7.53 -13.75
N LEU A 114 -5.57 -7.91 -14.73
CA LEU A 114 -5.44 -7.39 -16.10
C LEU A 114 -5.71 -5.89 -16.18
N VAL A 115 -6.65 -5.38 -15.38
CA VAL A 115 -6.89 -3.92 -15.27
C VAL A 115 -5.66 -3.21 -14.69
N ALA A 116 -5.04 -3.78 -13.64
CA ALA A 116 -3.79 -3.26 -13.06
C ALA A 116 -2.63 -3.30 -14.06
N LEU A 117 -2.39 -4.43 -14.73
CA LEU A 117 -1.34 -4.58 -15.72
C LEU A 117 -1.50 -3.60 -16.89
N ARG A 118 -2.73 -3.37 -17.36
CA ARG A 118 -3.02 -2.36 -18.37
C ARG A 118 -2.69 -0.95 -17.87
N HIS A 119 -2.95 -0.65 -16.59
CA HIS A 119 -2.61 0.64 -15.98
C HIS A 119 -1.10 0.85 -15.88
N LEU A 120 -0.37 -0.18 -15.43
CA LEU A 120 1.10 -0.17 -15.38
C LEU A 120 1.69 0.10 -16.76
N ARG A 121 1.22 -0.62 -17.79
CA ARG A 121 1.64 -0.43 -19.19
C ARG A 121 1.40 1.00 -19.67
N LYS A 122 0.22 1.57 -19.44
CA LYS A 122 -0.11 2.95 -19.85
C LYS A 122 0.80 4.00 -19.19
N ASN A 123 1.32 3.70 -18.00
CA ASN A 123 2.24 4.59 -17.29
C ASN A 123 3.72 4.25 -17.54
N GLY A 124 4.03 3.30 -18.44
CA GLY A 124 5.40 2.87 -18.71
C GLY A 124 6.09 2.23 -17.50
N VAL A 125 5.32 1.56 -16.64
CA VAL A 125 5.82 0.89 -15.44
C VAL A 125 5.84 -0.62 -15.68
N LEU A 126 6.98 -1.24 -15.39
CA LEU A 126 7.13 -2.70 -15.32
C LEU A 126 7.11 -3.12 -13.84
N HIS A 127 6.27 -4.10 -13.51
CA HIS A 127 6.32 -4.77 -12.22
C HIS A 127 7.21 -6.01 -12.37
N ALA A 128 8.30 -6.08 -11.60
CA ALA A 128 9.33 -7.13 -11.65
C ALA A 128 9.40 -7.89 -10.33
#